data_AF-C7BP29-F1
#
_entry.id   AF-C7BP29-F1
#
_cell.length_a   1.000
_cell.length_b   1.000
_cell.length_c   1.000
_cell.angle_alpha   90.00
_cell.angle_beta   90.00
_cell.angle_gamma   90.00
#
_symmetry.space_group_name_H-M   'P 1'
#
loop_
_entity.id
_entity.type
_entity.pdbx_description
1 polymer ?
#
loop_
_entity_poly.entity_id
_entity_poly.type
_entity_poly.pdbx_seq_one_letter_code
_entity_poly.pdbx_strand_id
1 'polypeptide(L)'
;MNIKQSWTPDWFLESVLNWHTDSMINRYACLRAIRIDLFYKNGTPRFAQPGHHQLELDIQLLMKNMMSLRAVVGYFWVIEWTEDHRYHAHAVFWLDGNRTQITYP
;
A
#
# COMPACT_ATOMS: atom_id res chain seq x y z
N MET A 1 -16.86 -0.45 -24.42
CA MET A 1 -15.50 -0.60 -24.95
C MET A 1 -14.76 -1.55 -24.01
N ASN A 2 -14.39 -2.74 -24.48
CA ASN A 2 -13.64 -3.71 -23.69
C ASN A 2 -12.16 -3.29 -23.76
N ILE A 3 -11.66 -2.61 -22.72
CA ILE A 3 -10.25 -2.27 -22.61
C ILE A 3 -9.53 -3.60 -22.38
N LYS A 4 -8.91 -4.15 -23.43
CA LYS A 4 -7.98 -5.27 -23.28
C LYS A 4 -6.87 -4.77 -22.37
N GLN A 5 -6.78 -5.33 -21.15
CA GLN A 5 -5.65 -5.06 -20.27
C GLN A 5 -4.37 -5.46 -21.00
N SER A 6 -3.47 -4.51 -21.19
CA SER A 6 -2.17 -4.70 -21.85
C SER A 6 -1.11 -5.29 -20.92
N TRP A 7 -1.51 -5.69 -19.71
CA TRP A 7 -0.64 -6.20 -18.67
C TRP A 7 -1.30 -7.41 -18.01
N THR A 8 -0.46 -8.40 -17.71
CA THR A 8 -0.84 -9.60 -16.95
C THR A 8 -0.31 -9.45 -15.53
N PRO A 9 -1.17 -9.61 -14.50
CA PRO A 9 -0.73 -9.65 -13.12
C PRO A 9 0.36 -10.70 -12.90
N ASP A 10 1.35 -10.34 -12.08
CA ASP A 10 2.28 -11.34 -11.57
C ASP A 10 1.50 -12.32 -10.68
N TRP A 11 1.46 -13.59 -11.09
CA TRP A 11 0.62 -14.61 -10.46
C TRP A 11 0.96 -14.82 -8.97
N PHE A 12 2.24 -14.66 -8.61
CA PHE A 12 2.70 -14.84 -7.24
C PHE A 12 2.24 -13.67 -6.39
N LEU A 13 2.45 -12.44 -6.87
CA LEU A 13 2.01 -11.23 -6.19
C LEU A 13 0.49 -11.22 -6.01
N GLU A 14 -0.25 -11.59 -7.06
CA GLU A 14 -1.71 -11.73 -7.01
C GLU A 14 -2.15 -12.75 -5.96
N SER A 15 -1.49 -13.92 -5.92
CA SER A 15 -1.79 -14.97 -4.94
C SER A 15 -1.55 -14.51 -3.50
N VAL A 16 -0.43 -13.81 -3.24
CA VAL A 16 -0.10 -13.28 -1.91
C VAL A 16 -1.10 -12.20 -1.49
N LEU A 17 -1.45 -11.29 -2.39
CA LEU A 17 -2.42 -10.22 -2.15
C LEU A 17 -3.81 -10.77 -1.84
N ASN A 18 -4.27 -11.74 -2.64
CA ASN A 18 -5.57 -12.38 -2.43
C ASN A 18 -5.62 -13.10 -1.10
N TRP A 19 -4.59 -13.92 -0.80
CA TRP A 19 -4.52 -14.63 0.47
C TRP A 19 -4.53 -13.69 1.69
N HIS A 20 -3.78 -12.58 1.63
CA HIS A 20 -3.76 -11.61 2.71
C HIS A 20 -5.13 -10.91 2.84
N THR A 21 -5.73 -10.52 1.72
CA THR A 21 -7.06 -9.88 1.69
C THR A 21 -8.13 -10.80 2.27
N ASP A 22 -8.16 -12.08 1.86
CA ASP A 22 -9.09 -13.08 2.38
C ASP A 22 -8.90 -13.31 3.88
N SER A 23 -7.65 -13.37 4.34
CA SER A 23 -7.33 -13.50 5.78
C SER A 23 -7.86 -12.31 6.58
N MET A 24 -7.80 -11.10 6.03
CA MET A 24 -8.38 -9.91 6.63
C MET A 24 -9.90 -10.00 6.66
N ILE A 25 -10.55 -10.28 5.51
CA ILE A 25 -12.02 -10.36 5.41
C ILE A 25 -12.60 -11.40 6.37
N ASN A 26 -11.95 -12.57 6.48
CA ASN A 26 -12.40 -13.64 7.38
C ASN A 26 -12.29 -13.28 8.87
N ARG A 27 -11.43 -12.32 9.23
CA ARG A 27 -11.15 -11.96 10.62
C ARG A 27 -11.99 -10.77 11.11
N TYR A 28 -12.34 -9.84 10.23
CA TYR A 28 -12.94 -8.56 10.60
C TYR A 28 -14.33 -8.41 9.99
N ALA A 29 -15.33 -8.11 10.84
CA ALA A 29 -16.72 -7.96 10.40
C ALA A 29 -16.95 -6.73 9.48
N CYS A 30 -16.06 -5.74 9.54
CA CYS A 30 -16.08 -4.58 8.65
C CYS A 30 -14.63 -4.10 8.42
N LEU A 31 -14.23 -3.96 7.16
CA LEU A 31 -12.89 -3.50 6.77
C LEU A 31 -12.98 -2.29 5.85
N ARG A 32 -12.05 -1.36 6.02
CA ARG A 32 -11.85 -0.24 5.09
C ARG A 32 -10.42 -0.29 4.58
N ALA A 33 -10.25 -0.33 3.27
CA ALA A 33 -8.94 -0.26 2.65
C ALA A 33 -8.61 1.19 2.24
N ILE A 34 -7.42 1.66 2.59
CA ILE A 34 -6.88 2.94 2.11
C ILE A 34 -5.64 2.64 1.28
N ARG A 35 -5.68 2.97 -0.02
CA ARG A 35 -4.52 2.94 -0.91
C ARG A 35 -3.84 4.30 -0.91
N ILE A 36 -2.52 4.31 -0.77
CA ILE A 36 -1.68 5.51 -0.76
C ILE A 36 -0.52 5.29 -1.73
N ASP A 37 -0.30 6.28 -2.59
CA ASP A 37 0.84 6.33 -3.50
C ASP A 37 1.89 7.29 -2.94
N LEU A 38 3.09 6.80 -2.72
CA LEU A 38 4.17 7.50 -2.03
C LEU A 38 5.37 7.64 -2.94
N PHE A 39 5.80 8.88 -3.18
CA PHE A 39 6.98 9.19 -3.97
C PHE A 39 7.70 10.40 -3.39
N TYR A 40 9.01 10.49 -3.61
CA TYR A 40 9.77 11.64 -3.19
C TYR A 40 9.42 12.87 -4.02
N LYS A 41 9.42 14.04 -3.37
CA LYS A 41 9.16 15.31 -4.04
C LYS A 41 10.26 15.58 -5.09
N ASN A 42 9.85 15.95 -6.30
CA ASN A 42 10.76 16.35 -7.37
C ASN A 42 11.65 17.53 -6.91
N GLY A 43 12.92 17.53 -7.35
CA GLY A 43 13.93 18.51 -6.96
C GLY A 43 14.61 18.21 -5.61
N THR A 44 14.24 17.13 -4.91
CA THR A 44 14.94 16.72 -3.69
C THR A 44 16.05 15.71 -3.99
N PRO A 45 17.12 15.64 -3.17
CA PRO A 45 18.16 14.62 -3.33
C PRO A 45 17.61 13.19 -3.27
N ARG A 46 16.53 12.96 -2.52
CA ARG A 46 15.87 11.64 -2.42
C ARG A 46 15.20 11.22 -3.72
N PHE A 47 14.60 12.16 -4.45
CA PHE A 47 14.03 11.90 -5.78
C PHE A 47 15.10 11.53 -6.81
N ALA A 48 16.31 12.08 -6.67
CA ALA A 48 17.40 11.83 -7.59
C ALA A 48 18.12 10.48 -7.38
N GLN A 49 17.78 9.72 -6.33
CA GLN A 49 18.52 8.50 -6.00
C GLN A 49 18.38 7.43 -7.09
N PRO A 50 19.48 6.72 -7.43
CA PRO A 50 19.48 5.70 -8.48
C PRO A 50 18.85 4.37 -8.04
N GLY A 51 18.50 4.22 -6.76
CA GLY A 51 17.99 2.97 -6.20
C GLY A 51 16.82 3.18 -5.24
N HIS A 52 16.21 2.07 -4.83
CA HIS A 52 15.00 2.04 -4.00
C HIS A 52 15.27 1.77 -2.51
N HIS A 53 16.50 1.43 -2.11
CA HIS A 53 16.83 1.04 -0.73
C HIS A 53 16.39 2.06 0.32
N GLN A 54 16.58 3.36 0.06
CA GLN A 54 16.13 4.39 1.01
C GLN A 54 14.61 4.48 1.09
N LEU A 55 13.91 4.34 -0.05
CA LEU A 55 12.46 4.31 -0.10
C LEU A 55 11.93 3.09 0.67
N GLU A 56 12.54 1.92 0.49
CA GLU A 56 12.19 0.72 1.23
C GLU A 56 12.32 0.92 2.74
N LEU A 57 13.43 1.50 3.23
CA LEU A 57 13.61 1.81 4.65
C LEU A 57 12.55 2.77 5.18
N ASP A 58 12.24 3.82 4.41
CA ASP A 58 11.22 4.81 4.78
C ASP A 58 9.82 4.15 4.83
N ILE A 59 9.52 3.25 3.90
CA ILE A 59 8.27 2.49 3.85
C ILE A 59 8.18 1.48 5.00
N GLN A 60 9.24 0.73 5.30
CA GLN A 60 9.28 -0.19 6.44
C GLN A 60 9.03 0.56 7.77
N LEU A 61 9.63 1.74 7.93
CA LEU A 61 9.37 2.59 9.10
C LEU A 61 7.92 3.07 9.15
N LEU A 62 7.36 3.48 8.01
CA LEU A 62 5.94 3.85 7.90
C LEU A 62 5.04 2.68 8.30
N MET A 63 5.26 1.47 7.78
CA MET A 63 4.46 0.29 8.11
C MET A 63 4.52 -0.02 9.60
N LYS A 64 5.71 0.02 10.20
CA LYS A 64 5.90 -0.19 11.65
C LYS A 64 5.11 0.83 12.46
N ASN A 65 5.16 2.11 12.08
CA ASN A 65 4.43 3.16 12.77
C ASN A 65 2.91 3.01 12.59
N MET A 66 2.44 2.68 11.39
CA MET A 66 1.02 2.50 11.12
C MET A 66 0.45 1.30 11.88
N MET A 67 1.17 0.19 11.96
CA MET A 67 0.74 -0.97 12.75
C MET A 67 0.71 -0.74 14.27
N SER A 68 1.32 0.35 14.76
CA SER A 68 1.16 0.75 16.17
C SER A 68 -0.21 1.37 16.45
N LEU A 69 -0.92 1.81 15.41
CA LEU A 69 -2.26 2.39 15.53
C LEU A 69 -3.29 1.27 15.66
N ARG A 70 -4.07 1.27 16.74
CA ARG A 70 -5.12 0.25 17.00
C ARG A 70 -6.19 0.11 15.91
N ALA A 71 -6.32 1.12 15.06
CA ALA A 71 -7.26 1.16 13.95
C ALA A 71 -6.73 0.41 12.72
N VAL A 72 -5.41 0.32 12.54
CA VAL A 72 -4.78 -0.38 11.41
C VAL A 72 -4.60 -1.84 11.79
N VAL A 73 -5.05 -2.73 10.92
CA VAL A 73 -5.11 -4.17 11.19
C VAL A 73 -4.33 -5.01 10.18
N GLY A 74 -3.90 -4.41 9.07
CA GLY A 74 -3.03 -5.04 8.09
C GLY A 74 -2.48 -4.00 7.12
N TYR A 75 -1.46 -4.40 6.37
CA TYR A 75 -0.91 -3.60 5.29
C TYR A 75 -0.27 -4.48 4.22
N PHE A 76 -0.15 -3.92 3.02
CA PHE A 76 0.64 -4.48 1.94
C PHE A 76 1.30 -3.34 1.18
N TRP A 77 2.51 -3.53 0.68
CA TRP A 77 3.16 -2.52 -0.15
C TRP A 77 4.07 -3.15 -1.20
N VAL A 78 4.26 -2.43 -2.30
CA VAL A 78 5.22 -2.73 -3.36
C VAL A 78 5.96 -1.47 -3.77
N ILE A 79 7.16 -1.62 -4.32
CA ILE A 79 7.89 -0.54 -4.98
C ILE A 79 7.88 -0.80 -6.48
N GLU A 80 7.54 0.23 -7.23
CA GLU A 80 7.54 0.26 -8.67
C GLU A 80 8.44 1.40 -9.17
N TRP A 81 8.98 1.25 -10.38
CA TRP A 81 9.70 2.31 -11.06
C TRP A 81 8.94 2.75 -12.31
N THR A 82 8.73 4.07 -12.44
CA THR A 82 8.16 4.69 -13.65
C THR A 82 9.02 5.88 -14.09
N GLU A 83 8.92 6.29 -15.35
CA GLU A 83 9.67 7.45 -15.85
C GLU A 83 9.29 8.75 -15.13
N ASP A 84 8.00 8.96 -14.86
CA ASP A 84 7.47 10.19 -14.27
C ASP A 84 7.79 10.32 -12.77
N HIS A 85 7.66 9.22 -12.02
CA HIS A 85 7.74 9.23 -10.55
C HIS A 85 9.00 8.54 -10.01
N ARG A 86 9.82 7.94 -10.88
CA ARG A 86 10.96 7.09 -10.52
C ARG A 86 10.49 5.98 -9.56
N TYR A 87 11.33 5.60 -8.60
CA TYR A 87 10.92 4.68 -7.54
C TYR A 87 9.84 5.31 -6.67
N HIS A 88 8.70 4.65 -6.61
CA HIS A 88 7.56 5.02 -5.78
C HIS A 88 6.94 3.77 -5.19
N ALA A 89 6.23 3.93 -4.08
CA ALA A 89 5.60 2.84 -3.37
C ALA A 89 4.09 2.94 -3.44
N HIS A 90 3.45 1.82 -3.74
CA HIS A 90 2.02 1.63 -3.56
C HIS A 90 1.81 0.90 -2.25
N ALA A 91 1.11 1.53 -1.30
CA ALA A 91 0.78 0.92 -0.03
C ALA A 91 -0.75 0.85 0.12
N VAL A 92 -1.23 -0.25 0.69
CA VAL A 92 -2.61 -0.40 1.15
C VAL A 92 -2.59 -0.68 2.64
N PHE A 93 -3.42 0.04 3.39
CA PHE A 93 -3.71 -0.24 4.79
C PHE A 93 -5.14 -0.72 4.93
N TRP A 94 -5.33 -1.78 5.72
CA TRP A 94 -6.65 -2.21 6.15
C TRP A 94 -6.95 -1.67 7.54
N LEU A 95 -8.12 -1.05 7.67
CA LEU A 95 -8.64 -0.50 8.92
C LEU A 95 -9.80 -1.35 9.44
N ASP A 96 -9.86 -1.52 10.75
CA ASP A 96 -11.00 -2.14 11.43
C ASP A 96 -12.18 -1.16 11.43
N GLY A 97 -13.13 -1.41 10.53
CA GLY A 97 -14.32 -0.58 10.33
C GLY A 97 -15.22 -0.46 11.56
N ASN A 98 -15.13 -1.42 12.50
CA ASN A 98 -15.87 -1.35 13.77
C ASN A 98 -15.24 -0.37 14.76
N ARG A 99 -13.94 -0.09 14.64
CA ARG A 99 -13.21 0.90 15.46
C ARG A 99 -13.13 2.26 14.80
N THR A 100 -13.08 2.29 13.47
CA THR A 100 -13.14 3.51 12.67
C THR A 100 -14.59 3.84 12.32
N GLN A 101 -15.48 3.78 13.30
CA GLN A 101 -16.84 4.30 13.13
C GLN A 101 -16.72 5.79 12.83
N ILE A 102 -17.27 6.19 11.69
CA ILE A 102 -17.41 7.60 11.34
C ILE A 102 -18.49 8.11 12.29
N THR A 103 -18.13 8.80 13.36
CA THR A 103 -19.11 9.62 14.09
C THR A 103 -19.53 10.75 13.15
N TYR A 104 -20.77 10.67 12.68
CA TYR A 104 -21.46 11.71 11.93
C TYR A 104 -22.06 12.73 12.93
N PRO A 105 -22.08 14.05 12.65
CA PRO A 105 -23.06 14.96 13.23
C PRO A 105 -24.41 14.87 12.51
#